data_AF-A0A7J7S430-F1
#
_entry.id   AF-A0A7J7S430-F1
#
_cell.length_a   1.000
_cell.length_b   1.000
_cell.length_c   1.000
_cell.angle_alpha   90.00
_cell.angle_beta   90.00
_cell.angle_gamma   90.00
#
_symmetry.space_group_name_H-M   'P 1'
#
loop_
_entity.id
_entity.type
_entity.pdbx_description
1 polymer ?
#
loop_
_entity_poly.entity_id
_entity_poly.type
_entity_poly.pdbx_seq_one_letter_code
_entity_poly.pdbx_strand_id
1 'polypeptide(L)'
;MRVFLSGMPELRLGLNDKVLFDNTGRGKSKSVELEDVKFHQCVRLSRFENDRTISFIPPDGEFELMSYRLNTHVKPLIWIESVIEKHSHSRIEYMIKAKSQFKRRSTANNVEIHIPVPNDADSPKFKTTVGSVKWVPENSEIVWSIKSFPGGKEYLMRAHFGLPSVEAEDKEGKPPISVKFEIPYFTTSGIQVRYLKIIEKSGYQALPWVRYITQNGDYQLRTQ
;
A
#
# COMPACT_ATOMS: atom_id res chain seq x y z
N MET A 1 -2.32 -0.70 -17.25
CA MET A 1 -1.39 -0.99 -18.36
C MET A 1 -1.22 0.27 -19.17
N ARG A 2 -0.01 0.50 -19.72
CA ARG A 2 0.25 1.55 -20.70
C ARG A 2 0.69 0.85 -21.98
N VAL A 3 -0.13 0.93 -23.01
CA VAL A 3 0.00 0.15 -24.25
C VAL A 3 0.39 1.09 -25.37
N PHE A 4 1.49 0.75 -26.04
CA PHE A 4 2.02 1.46 -27.20
C PHE A 4 2.31 0.41 -28.26
N LEU A 5 1.26 -0.06 -28.91
CA LEU A 5 1.32 -1.17 -29.87
C LEU A 5 0.66 -0.76 -31.18
N SER A 6 1.19 -1.24 -32.29
CA SER A 6 0.61 -1.00 -33.61
C SER A 6 -0.41 -2.09 -33.95
N GLY A 7 -1.48 -1.72 -34.66
CA GLY A 7 -2.50 -2.67 -35.14
C GLY A 7 -3.58 -2.98 -34.10
N MET A 8 -4.04 -4.23 -34.07
CA MET A 8 -5.06 -4.73 -33.15
C MET A 8 -4.59 -6.05 -32.52
N PRO A 9 -3.53 -6.01 -31.69
CA PRO A 9 -2.88 -7.22 -31.22
C PRO A 9 -3.76 -7.94 -30.19
N GLU A 10 -3.83 -9.28 -30.28
CA GLU A 10 -4.39 -10.10 -29.21
C GLU A 10 -3.30 -10.34 -28.16
N LEU A 11 -3.51 -9.84 -26.94
CA LEU A 11 -2.62 -10.03 -25.81
C LEU A 11 -3.11 -11.20 -24.96
N ARG A 12 -2.16 -11.98 -24.42
CA ARG A 12 -2.43 -13.00 -23.40
C ARG A 12 -1.51 -12.82 -22.20
N LEU A 13 -2.10 -12.58 -21.04
CA LEU A 13 -1.38 -12.39 -19.79
C LEU A 13 -1.37 -13.70 -18.98
N GLY A 14 -0.19 -14.11 -18.54
CA GLY A 14 -0.01 -15.25 -17.65
C GLY A 14 0.41 -14.79 -16.26
N LEU A 15 -0.37 -15.16 -15.25
CA LEU A 15 -0.07 -14.93 -13.84
C LEU A 15 0.30 -16.25 -13.15
N ASN A 16 0.87 -16.17 -11.95
CA ASN A 16 1.01 -17.32 -11.04
C ASN A 16 -0.29 -17.59 -10.26
N ASP A 17 -1.42 -17.68 -10.97
CA ASP A 17 -2.73 -18.00 -10.37
C ASP A 17 -2.74 -19.43 -9.83
N LYS A 18 -3.17 -19.59 -8.57
CA LYS A 18 -3.27 -20.88 -7.88
C LYS A 18 -4.17 -21.85 -8.63
N VAL A 19 -5.35 -21.42 -9.09
CA VAL A 19 -6.29 -22.29 -9.80
C VAL A 19 -5.70 -22.81 -11.10
N LEU A 20 -5.04 -21.93 -11.87
CA LEU A 20 -4.33 -22.31 -13.09
C LEU A 20 -3.19 -23.31 -12.81
N PHE A 21 -2.46 -23.11 -11.71
CA PHE A 21 -1.34 -23.97 -11.33
C PHE A 21 -1.81 -25.34 -10.87
N ASP A 22 -2.91 -25.42 -10.13
CA ASP A 22 -3.50 -26.67 -9.68
C ASP A 22 -4.02 -27.48 -10.88
N ASN A 23 -4.70 -26.83 -11.83
CA ASN A 23 -5.16 -27.46 -13.08
C ASN A 23 -4.01 -27.98 -13.97
N THR A 24 -2.82 -27.39 -13.88
CA THR A 24 -1.64 -27.77 -14.67
C THR A 24 -0.64 -28.65 -13.91
N GLY A 25 -1.01 -29.15 -12.72
CA GLY A 25 -0.15 -30.03 -11.91
C GLY A 25 1.06 -29.33 -11.26
N ARG A 26 1.03 -27.99 -11.17
CA ARG A 26 2.10 -27.14 -10.61
C ARG A 26 1.80 -26.59 -9.22
N GLY A 27 0.83 -27.15 -8.50
CA GLY A 27 0.37 -26.65 -7.19
C GLY A 27 1.44 -26.55 -6.09
N LYS A 28 2.60 -27.22 -6.23
CA LYS A 28 3.73 -27.10 -5.30
C LYS A 28 4.55 -25.80 -5.48
N SER A 29 4.37 -25.10 -6.60
CA SER A 29 5.11 -23.86 -6.88
C SER A 29 4.37 -22.64 -6.32
N LYS A 30 5.10 -21.55 -6.05
CA LYS A 30 4.54 -20.35 -5.43
C LYS A 30 3.44 -19.75 -6.32
N SER A 31 2.20 -19.85 -5.86
CA SER A 31 1.03 -19.29 -6.51
C SER A 31 0.34 -18.26 -5.62
N VAL A 32 -0.57 -17.50 -6.22
CA VAL A 32 -1.44 -16.54 -5.54
C VAL A 32 -2.87 -16.98 -5.71
N GLU A 33 -3.58 -17.02 -4.59
CA GLU A 33 -5.01 -17.26 -4.55
C GLU A 33 -5.73 -15.91 -4.64
N LEU A 34 -6.51 -15.74 -5.71
CA LEU A 34 -7.28 -14.53 -5.97
C LEU A 34 -8.72 -14.80 -5.54
N GLU A 35 -9.24 -14.06 -4.57
CA GLU A 35 -10.62 -14.22 -4.08
C GLU A 35 -11.63 -13.66 -5.07
N ASP A 36 -11.37 -12.45 -5.54
CA ASP A 36 -12.20 -11.77 -6.52
C ASP A 36 -11.31 -11.06 -7.55
N VAL A 37 -11.75 -11.07 -8.80
CA VAL A 37 -11.07 -10.43 -9.92
C VAL A 37 -12.10 -9.75 -10.80
N LYS A 38 -11.92 -8.46 -11.02
CA LYS A 38 -12.69 -7.69 -11.98
C LYS A 38 -11.81 -7.34 -13.16
N PHE A 39 -12.31 -7.56 -14.37
CA PHE A 39 -11.58 -7.30 -15.60
C PHE A 39 -12.15 -6.10 -16.34
N HIS A 40 -11.29 -5.46 -17.13
CA HIS A 40 -11.71 -4.51 -18.15
C HIS A 40 -12.56 -5.20 -19.23
N GLN A 41 -13.46 -4.44 -19.86
CA GLN A 41 -14.34 -4.91 -20.93
C GLN A 41 -13.62 -5.57 -22.13
N CYS A 42 -12.34 -5.28 -22.31
CA CYS A 42 -11.54 -5.87 -23.40
C CYS A 42 -11.16 -7.34 -23.16
N VAL A 43 -11.36 -7.86 -21.94
CA VAL A 43 -11.01 -9.23 -21.57
C VAL A 43 -12.13 -10.19 -21.93
N ARG A 44 -11.77 -11.29 -22.61
CA ARG A 44 -12.69 -12.36 -22.96
C ARG A 44 -12.96 -13.25 -21.74
N LEU A 45 -14.00 -12.91 -20.96
CA LEU A 45 -14.39 -13.63 -19.74
C LEU A 45 -14.63 -15.11 -19.98
N SER A 46 -15.24 -15.49 -21.11
CA SER A 46 -15.49 -16.89 -21.47
C SER A 46 -14.21 -17.73 -21.58
N ARG A 47 -13.08 -17.15 -22.00
CA ARG A 47 -11.79 -17.86 -21.99
C ARG A 47 -11.29 -18.02 -20.56
N PHE A 48 -11.30 -16.94 -19.79
CA PHE A 48 -10.86 -16.97 -18.40
C PHE A 48 -11.63 -17.97 -17.54
N GLU A 49 -12.94 -18.12 -17.74
CA GLU A 49 -13.76 -19.08 -17.00
C GLU A 49 -13.41 -20.54 -17.34
N ASN A 50 -13.04 -20.82 -18.59
CA ASN A 50 -12.70 -22.17 -19.04
C ASN A 50 -11.30 -22.61 -18.63
N ASP A 51 -10.28 -21.80 -18.89
CA ASP A 51 -8.87 -22.21 -18.76
C ASP A 51 -8.02 -21.23 -17.93
N ARG A 52 -8.64 -20.23 -17.29
CA ARG A 52 -7.98 -19.15 -16.55
C ARG A 52 -7.02 -18.32 -17.41
N THR A 53 -7.17 -18.33 -18.74
CA THR A 53 -6.37 -17.50 -19.66
C THR A 53 -6.95 -16.09 -19.76
N ILE A 54 -6.16 -15.09 -19.36
CA ILE A 54 -6.49 -13.67 -19.54
C ILE A 54 -6.12 -13.27 -20.97
N SER A 55 -7.11 -13.24 -21.87
CA SER A 55 -6.95 -12.88 -23.29
C SER A 55 -7.77 -11.63 -23.62
N PHE A 56 -7.14 -10.64 -24.26
CA PHE A 56 -7.76 -9.34 -24.53
C PHE A 56 -7.15 -8.63 -25.74
N ILE A 57 -7.89 -7.68 -26.31
CA ILE A 57 -7.37 -6.71 -27.29
C ILE A 57 -7.32 -5.36 -26.55
N PRO A 58 -6.12 -4.84 -26.19
CA PRO A 58 -6.01 -3.66 -25.35
C PRO A 58 -6.51 -2.39 -26.06
N PRO A 59 -7.19 -1.48 -25.35
CA PRO A 59 -7.27 -0.09 -25.77
C PRO A 59 -5.87 0.54 -25.90
N ASP A 60 -5.75 1.54 -26.77
CA ASP A 60 -4.52 2.30 -26.90
C ASP A 60 -4.31 3.24 -25.69
N GLY A 61 -3.06 3.41 -25.27
CA GLY A 61 -2.71 4.27 -24.14
C GLY A 61 -2.87 3.61 -22.76
N GLU A 62 -3.32 4.38 -21.77
CA GLU A 62 -3.36 3.99 -20.36
C GLU A 62 -4.75 3.55 -19.91
N PHE A 63 -4.86 2.34 -19.34
CA PHE A 63 -6.10 1.81 -18.81
C PHE A 63 -5.86 0.77 -17.70
N GLU A 64 -6.83 0.54 -16.83
CA GLU A 64 -6.77 -0.55 -15.85
C GLU A 64 -7.23 -1.87 -16.49
N LEU A 65 -6.35 -2.88 -16.57
CA LEU A 65 -6.70 -4.18 -17.16
C LEU A 65 -7.55 -5.02 -16.21
N MET A 66 -7.18 -5.05 -14.93
CA MET A 66 -7.83 -5.86 -13.91
C MET A 66 -7.60 -5.26 -12.52
N SER A 67 -8.60 -5.39 -11.65
CA SER A 67 -8.46 -5.28 -10.21
C SER A 67 -8.64 -6.65 -9.58
N TYR A 68 -7.91 -6.91 -8.51
CA TYR A 68 -7.99 -8.17 -7.79
C TYR A 68 -8.00 -7.92 -6.29
N ARG A 69 -8.62 -8.85 -5.56
CA ARG A 69 -8.68 -8.85 -4.11
C ARG A 69 -8.25 -10.22 -3.58
N LEU A 70 -7.53 -10.21 -2.47
CA LEU A 70 -7.18 -11.41 -1.72
C LEU A 70 -6.92 -11.03 -0.25
N ASN A 71 -7.18 -11.97 0.65
CA ASN A 71 -6.76 -11.84 2.03
C ASN A 71 -5.31 -12.31 2.20
N THR A 72 -4.54 -11.58 3.01
CA THR A 72 -3.15 -11.93 3.31
C THR A 72 -3.01 -12.22 4.80
N HIS A 73 -2.34 -13.34 5.13
CA HIS A 73 -1.99 -13.70 6.51
C HIS A 73 -0.64 -13.11 6.94
N VAL A 74 -0.10 -12.15 6.18
CA VAL A 74 1.19 -11.53 6.46
C VAL A 74 1.01 -10.39 7.46
N LYS A 75 1.99 -10.20 8.36
CA LYS A 75 1.99 -9.08 9.28
C LYS A 75 1.95 -7.74 8.52
N PRO A 76 1.37 -6.69 9.11
CA PRO A 76 1.30 -5.38 8.46
C PRO A 76 2.71 -4.84 8.13
N LEU A 77 2.88 -4.31 6.91
CA LEU A 77 4.19 -3.89 6.41
C LEU A 77 4.87 -2.81 7.27
N ILE A 78 4.09 -1.85 7.79
CA ILE A 78 4.58 -0.81 8.70
C ILE A 78 3.73 -0.85 9.96
N TRP A 79 4.27 -1.46 11.00
CA TRP A 79 3.59 -1.55 12.28
C TRP A 79 3.84 -0.29 13.12
N ILE A 80 2.77 0.32 13.61
CA ILE A 80 2.85 1.51 14.48
C ILE A 80 2.41 1.11 15.89
N GLU A 81 3.28 1.37 16.86
CA GLU A 81 2.94 1.32 18.28
C GLU A 81 2.88 2.76 18.79
N SER A 82 1.74 3.16 19.35
CA SER A 82 1.55 4.50 19.92
C SER A 82 1.20 4.38 21.40
N VAL A 83 1.96 5.07 22.25
CA VAL A 83 1.64 5.29 23.66
C VAL A 83 1.31 6.77 23.82
N ILE A 84 0.13 7.06 24.36
CA ILE A 84 -0.37 8.43 24.58
C ILE A 84 -0.46 8.64 26.08
N GLU A 85 0.32 9.60 26.60
CA GLU A 85 0.31 10.00 28.00
C GLU A 85 -0.33 11.38 28.09
N LYS A 86 -1.61 11.42 28.46
CA LYS A 86 -2.37 12.67 28.66
C LYS A 86 -2.33 13.07 30.14
N HIS A 87 -1.76 14.23 30.42
CA HIS A 87 -1.87 14.92 31.71
C HIS A 87 -2.93 16.01 31.57
N SER A 88 -4.12 15.77 32.14
CA SER A 88 -5.22 16.74 32.09
C SER A 88 -4.78 18.12 32.55
N HIS A 89 -5.25 19.16 31.84
CA HIS A 89 -4.96 20.57 32.12
C HIS A 89 -3.48 20.98 32.06
N SER A 90 -2.62 20.17 31.44
CA SER A 90 -1.18 20.44 31.43
C SER A 90 -0.53 20.13 30.09
N ARG A 91 -0.51 18.86 29.67
CA ARG A 91 0.26 18.43 28.52
C ARG A 91 -0.17 17.06 28.01
N ILE A 92 0.17 16.78 26.77
CA ILE A 92 0.02 15.46 26.17
C ILE A 92 1.32 15.05 25.49
N GLU A 93 1.77 13.84 25.79
CA GLU A 93 2.97 13.26 25.23
C GLU A 93 2.61 12.05 24.36
N TYR A 94 3.18 12.00 23.16
CA TYR A 94 3.06 10.90 22.23
C TYR A 94 4.41 10.21 22.10
N MET A 95 4.45 8.90 22.36
CA MET A 95 5.60 8.06 22.06
C MET A 95 5.22 7.06 20.97
N ILE A 96 5.77 7.26 19.78
CA ILE A 96 5.38 6.51 18.60
C ILE A 96 6.58 5.76 18.06
N LYS A 97 6.40 4.45 17.91
CA LYS A 97 7.38 3.53 17.37
C LYS A 97 6.86 2.97 16.05
N ALA A 98 7.55 3.28 14.96
CA ALA A 98 7.28 2.71 13.66
C ALA A 98 8.26 1.57 13.36
N LYS A 99 7.76 0.39 13.03
CA LYS A 99 8.54 -0.82 12.70
C LYS A 99 8.25 -1.27 11.28
N SER A 100 9.25 -1.38 10.42
CA SER A 100 9.09 -1.92 9.07
C SER A 100 9.22 -3.45 9.07
N GLN A 101 8.12 -4.16 8.79
CA GLN A 101 8.02 -5.62 8.85
C GLN A 101 8.08 -6.29 7.47
N PHE A 102 8.91 -5.77 6.57
CA PHE A 102 9.18 -6.35 5.25
C PHE A 102 10.67 -6.63 5.06
N LYS A 103 11.02 -7.24 3.92
CA LYS A 103 12.39 -7.68 3.63
C LYS A 103 13.37 -6.50 3.70
N ARG A 104 14.52 -6.70 4.35
CA ARG A 104 15.58 -5.69 4.52
C ARG A 104 16.12 -5.08 3.21
N ARG A 105 16.04 -5.84 2.11
CA ARG A 105 16.43 -5.39 0.76
C ARG A 105 15.45 -4.42 0.10
N SER A 106 14.23 -4.32 0.66
CA SER A 106 13.20 -3.41 0.19
C SER A 106 13.17 -2.20 1.10
N THR A 107 12.73 -1.08 0.55
CA THR A 107 12.66 0.22 1.24
C THR A 107 11.32 0.84 0.94
N ALA A 108 10.62 1.30 1.97
CA ALA A 108 9.44 2.14 1.80
C ALA A 108 9.89 3.59 1.61
N ASN A 109 9.38 4.23 0.57
CA ASN A 109 9.67 5.60 0.20
C ASN A 109 8.52 6.50 0.66
N ASN A 110 8.87 7.75 0.98
CA ASN A 110 7.93 8.83 1.31
C ASN A 110 6.85 8.38 2.29
N VAL A 111 7.28 7.74 3.38
CA VAL A 111 6.36 7.27 4.41
C VAL A 111 5.86 8.46 5.21
N GLU A 112 4.55 8.61 5.31
CA GLU A 112 3.90 9.64 6.11
C GLU A 112 3.00 8.96 7.14
N ILE A 113 3.28 9.22 8.41
CA ILE A 113 2.49 8.70 9.53
C ILE A 113 1.68 9.88 10.08
N HIS A 114 0.38 9.84 9.86
CA HIS A 114 -0.60 10.83 10.28
C HIS A 114 -1.16 10.44 11.64
N ILE A 115 -0.90 11.25 12.64
CA ILE A 115 -1.26 10.98 14.03
C ILE A 115 -2.17 12.11 14.52
N PRO A 116 -3.43 11.80 14.85
CA PRO A 116 -4.35 12.78 15.40
C PRO A 116 -3.86 13.33 16.75
N VAL A 117 -3.98 14.64 16.90
CA VAL A 117 -3.70 15.38 18.14
C VAL A 117 -4.92 16.22 18.52
N PRO A 118 -5.10 16.60 19.79
CA PRO A 118 -6.21 17.45 20.21
C PRO A 118 -6.23 18.78 19.46
N ASN A 119 -7.41 19.34 19.16
CA ASN A 119 -7.50 20.63 18.47
C ASN A 119 -6.97 21.78 19.33
N ASP A 120 -7.10 21.64 20.65
CA ASP A 120 -6.68 22.60 21.65
C ASP A 120 -5.19 22.48 22.01
N ALA A 121 -4.49 21.51 21.43
CA ALA A 121 -3.06 21.30 21.67
C ALA A 121 -2.23 22.49 21.18
N ASP A 122 -1.26 22.89 22.00
CA ASP A 122 -0.34 23.99 21.68
C ASP A 122 1.13 23.60 21.86
N SER A 123 2.03 24.56 21.60
CA SER A 123 3.45 24.46 21.95
C SER A 123 4.14 23.15 21.53
N PRO A 124 4.06 22.75 20.23
CA PRO A 124 4.58 21.47 19.77
C PRO A 124 6.10 21.36 19.96
N LYS A 125 6.55 20.24 20.53
CA LYS A 125 7.96 19.87 20.64
C LYS A 125 8.15 18.45 20.14
N PHE A 126 9.02 18.27 19.14
CA PHE A 126 9.27 16.98 18.51
C PHE A 126 10.70 16.50 18.74
N LYS A 127 10.87 15.20 18.97
CA LYS A 127 12.16 14.50 18.96
C LYS A 127 12.01 13.22 18.15
N THR A 128 12.70 13.14 17.01
CA THR A 128 12.71 11.96 16.14
C THR A 128 14.09 11.33 16.09
N THR A 129 14.16 10.02 15.89
CA THR A 129 15.41 9.35 15.52
C THR A 129 15.74 9.57 14.04
N VAL A 130 14.72 9.51 13.18
CA VAL A 130 14.83 9.66 11.72
C VAL A 130 13.56 10.35 11.20
N GLY A 131 13.71 11.16 10.16
CA GLY A 131 12.60 11.89 9.55
C GLY A 131 12.25 13.20 10.29
N SER A 132 11.28 13.91 9.74
CA SER A 132 10.82 15.21 10.24
C SER A 132 9.35 15.14 10.63
N VAL A 133 8.95 15.90 11.64
CA VAL A 133 7.55 16.02 12.04
C VAL A 133 7.06 17.40 11.70
N LYS A 134 5.89 17.48 11.08
CA LYS A 134 5.15 18.73 10.86
C LYS A 134 3.85 18.67 11.63
N TRP A 135 3.52 19.74 12.34
CA TRP A 135 2.19 19.92 12.93
C TRP A 135 1.26 20.55 11.90
N VAL A 136 0.06 19.99 11.76
CA VAL A 136 -0.99 20.44 10.84
C VAL A 136 -2.26 20.70 11.65
N PRO A 137 -2.40 21.90 12.25
CA PRO A 137 -3.54 22.24 13.09
C PRO A 137 -4.88 22.19 12.35
N GLU A 138 -4.88 22.49 11.05
CA GLU A 138 -6.08 22.48 10.19
C GLU A 138 -6.78 21.11 10.13
N ASN A 139 -5.98 20.04 10.26
CA ASN A 139 -6.45 18.66 10.28
C ASN A 139 -6.34 18.03 11.67
N SER A 140 -5.90 18.80 12.66
CA SER A 140 -5.70 18.33 14.04
C SER A 140 -4.82 17.10 14.11
N GLU A 141 -3.71 17.13 13.39
CA GLU A 141 -2.78 16.01 13.32
C GLU A 141 -1.32 16.47 13.25
N ILE A 142 -0.43 15.53 13.56
CA ILE A 142 0.98 15.62 13.21
C ILE A 142 1.28 14.64 12.09
N VAL A 143 2.11 15.07 11.16
CA VAL A 143 2.60 14.24 10.06
C VAL A 143 4.08 13.97 10.30
N TRP A 144 4.40 12.73 10.61
CA TRP A 144 5.79 12.26 10.68
C TRP A 144 6.21 11.69 9.34
N SER A 145 7.10 12.40 8.66
CA SER A 145 7.58 12.08 7.32
C SER A 145 8.96 11.43 7.35
N ILE A 146 9.08 10.24 6.76
CA ILE A 146 10.31 9.47 6.61
C ILE A 146 10.53 9.22 5.11
N LYS A 147 11.51 9.91 4.51
CA LYS A 147 11.80 9.80 3.07
C LYS A 147 12.18 8.38 2.63
N SER A 148 12.97 7.69 3.46
CA SER A 148 13.47 6.34 3.18
C SER A 148 13.41 5.50 4.45
N PHE A 149 12.60 4.45 4.41
CA PHE A 149 12.37 3.54 5.52
C PHE A 149 12.71 2.09 5.08
N PRO A 150 13.96 1.65 5.28
CA PRO A 150 14.39 0.30 4.94
C PRO A 150 13.63 -0.76 5.76
N GLY A 151 13.47 -1.96 5.20
CA GLY A 151 12.82 -3.08 5.89
C GLY A 151 13.61 -3.58 7.10
N GLY A 152 12.91 -4.03 8.14
CA GLY A 152 13.52 -4.54 9.37
C GLY A 152 14.18 -3.47 10.24
N LYS A 153 13.79 -2.20 10.06
CA LYS A 153 14.23 -1.07 10.89
C LYS A 153 13.10 -0.62 11.79
N GLU A 154 13.48 0.02 12.88
CA GLU A 154 12.55 0.62 13.84
C GLU A 154 12.99 2.07 14.08
N TYR A 155 12.04 2.98 14.03
CA TYR A 155 12.26 4.40 14.31
C TYR A 155 11.30 4.86 15.40
N LEU A 156 11.76 5.86 16.15
CA LEU A 156 11.03 6.41 17.28
C LEU A 156 10.79 7.90 17.06
N MET A 157 9.60 8.34 17.41
CA MET A 157 9.19 9.73 17.46
C MET A 157 8.55 10.01 18.82
N ARG A 158 8.96 11.11 19.44
CA ARG A 158 8.32 11.67 20.62
C ARG A 158 7.77 13.04 20.28
N ALA A 159 6.50 13.27 20.57
CA ALA A 159 5.88 14.59 20.50
C ALA A 159 5.40 15.00 21.88
N HIS A 160 5.54 16.28 22.19
CA HIS A 160 5.03 16.90 23.40
C HIS A 160 4.22 18.12 23.00
N PHE A 161 3.03 18.24 23.55
CA PHE A 161 2.14 19.38 23.38
C PHE A 161 1.70 19.90 24.74
N GLY A 162 1.48 21.20 24.85
CA GLY A 162 0.73 21.76 25.97
C GLY A 162 -0.77 21.55 25.74
N LEU A 163 -1.51 21.46 26.84
CA LEU A 163 -2.97 21.50 26.83
C LEU A 163 -3.44 22.71 27.64
N PRO A 164 -4.54 23.37 27.25
CA PRO A 164 -5.11 24.45 28.03
C PRO A 164 -5.53 23.97 29.42
N SER A 165 -5.52 24.89 30.38
CA SER A 165 -6.00 24.62 31.74
C SER A 165 -7.53 24.50 31.82
N VAL A 166 -8.25 25.00 30.83
CA VAL A 166 -9.71 24.91 30.71
C VAL A 166 -10.05 23.75 29.76
N GLU A 167 -10.91 22.83 30.20
CA GLU A 167 -11.38 21.73 29.36
C GLU A 167 -12.33 22.24 28.28
N ALA A 168 -12.22 21.68 27.07
CA ALA A 168 -13.19 21.89 26.01
C ALA A 168 -14.54 21.25 26.39
N GLU A 169 -15.64 21.94 26.08
CA GLU A 169 -17.00 21.46 26.37
C GLU A 169 -17.39 20.24 25.54
N ASP A 170 -16.82 20.11 24.33
CA ASP A 170 -17.09 19.01 23.40
C ASP A 170 -16.02 17.93 23.43
N LYS A 171 -16.46 16.67 23.50
CA LYS A 171 -15.56 15.51 23.35
C LYS A 171 -15.17 15.33 21.89
N GLU A 172 -13.90 15.55 21.60
CA GLU A 172 -13.35 15.23 20.29
C GLU A 172 -13.41 13.72 20.02
N GLY A 173 -13.66 13.37 18.76
CA GLY A 173 -13.51 12.00 18.29
C GLY A 173 -12.08 11.52 18.44
N LYS A 174 -11.87 10.20 18.41
CA LYS A 174 -10.54 9.59 18.32
C LYS A 174 -10.31 9.05 16.91
N PRO A 175 -9.85 9.85 15.94
CA PRO A 175 -9.51 9.33 14.62
C PRO A 175 -8.37 8.30 14.75
N PRO A 176 -8.31 7.29 13.87
CA PRO A 176 -7.20 6.36 13.84
C PRO A 176 -5.95 7.03 13.28
N ILE A 177 -4.77 6.50 13.63
CA ILE A 177 -3.50 6.82 12.97
C ILE A 177 -3.57 6.25 11.55
N SER A 178 -3.24 7.06 10.54
CA SER A 178 -3.14 6.57 9.16
C SER A 178 -1.69 6.61 8.66
N VAL A 179 -1.33 5.68 7.79
CA VAL A 179 0.04 5.61 7.24
C VAL A 179 -0.02 5.56 5.72
N LYS A 180 0.69 6.49 5.09
CA LYS A 180 0.96 6.46 3.66
C LYS A 180 2.36 5.93 3.42
N PHE A 181 2.53 5.07 2.43
CA PHE A 181 3.84 4.54 2.07
C PHE A 181 3.82 3.99 0.65
N GLU A 182 5.01 3.93 0.04
CA GLU A 182 5.22 3.28 -1.25
C GLU A 182 6.45 2.38 -1.21
N ILE A 183 6.32 1.10 -1.54
CA ILE A 183 7.44 0.15 -1.65
C ILE A 183 7.58 -0.28 -3.11
N PRO A 184 8.60 0.21 -3.83
CA PRO A 184 8.85 -0.19 -5.20
C PRO A 184 9.46 -1.60 -5.26
N TYR A 185 9.23 -2.27 -6.40
CA TYR A 185 9.72 -3.62 -6.73
C TYR A 185 9.34 -4.69 -5.69
N PHE A 186 8.22 -4.49 -5.00
CA PHE A 186 7.73 -5.37 -3.94
C PHE A 186 6.26 -5.73 -4.18
N THR A 187 5.90 -6.97 -3.88
CA THR A 187 4.51 -7.46 -3.87
C THR A 187 4.24 -8.19 -2.56
N THR A 188 3.25 -7.72 -1.79
CA THR A 188 2.80 -8.38 -0.56
C THR A 188 2.05 -9.68 -0.87
N SER A 189 1.22 -9.66 -1.92
CA SER A 189 0.48 -10.83 -2.41
C SER A 189 1.38 -11.92 -2.98
N GLY A 190 2.59 -11.56 -3.41
CA GLY A 190 3.46 -12.47 -4.15
C GLY A 190 3.03 -12.72 -5.60
N ILE A 191 2.13 -11.88 -6.14
CA ILE A 191 1.69 -11.97 -7.53
C ILE A 191 2.87 -11.73 -8.48
N GLN A 192 2.91 -12.49 -9.57
CA GLN A 192 3.95 -12.44 -10.57
C GLN A 192 3.35 -12.55 -11.96
N VAL A 193 3.69 -11.59 -12.81
CA VAL A 193 3.48 -11.68 -14.26
C VAL A 193 4.54 -12.61 -14.83
N ARG A 194 4.11 -13.78 -15.32
CA ARG A 194 5.00 -14.80 -15.89
C ARG A 194 5.32 -14.55 -17.35
N TYR A 195 4.31 -14.10 -18.09
CA TYR A 195 4.47 -13.74 -19.49
C TYR A 195 3.37 -12.77 -19.93
N LEU A 196 3.68 -11.99 -20.96
CA LEU A 196 2.70 -11.26 -21.76
C LEU A 196 2.96 -11.64 -23.22
N LYS A 197 2.10 -12.48 -23.78
CA LYS A 197 2.20 -12.90 -25.19
C LYS A 197 1.47 -11.88 -26.05
N ILE A 198 2.14 -11.40 -27.08
CA ILE A 198 1.61 -10.43 -28.05
C ILE A 198 1.43 -11.20 -29.36
N ILE A 199 0.21 -11.23 -29.88
CA ILE A 199 -0.16 -11.95 -31.10
C ILE A 199 -0.70 -10.92 -32.09
N GLU A 200 0.10 -10.61 -33.11
CA GLU A 200 -0.28 -9.69 -34.19
C GLU A 200 0.11 -10.30 -35.53
N LYS A 201 -0.71 -10.06 -36.57
CA LYS A 201 -0.51 -10.66 -37.90
C LYS A 201 0.79 -10.23 -38.56
N SER A 202 1.22 -8.99 -38.31
CA SER A 202 2.48 -8.44 -38.83
C SER A 202 3.72 -9.01 -38.14
N GLY A 203 3.56 -9.70 -37.00
CA GLY A 203 4.64 -10.40 -36.32
C GLY A 203 5.76 -9.49 -35.78
N TYR A 204 5.50 -8.19 -35.59
CA TYR A 204 6.51 -7.32 -35.01
C TYR A 204 6.90 -7.74 -33.60
N GLN A 205 8.14 -7.43 -33.23
CA GLN A 205 8.63 -7.65 -31.88
C GLN A 205 8.26 -6.46 -30.98
N ALA A 206 7.53 -6.74 -29.89
CA ALA A 206 7.26 -5.76 -28.85
C ALA A 206 7.96 -6.13 -27.54
N LEU A 207 8.26 -5.12 -26.73
CA LEU A 207 9.01 -5.25 -25.48
C LEU A 207 8.08 -5.00 -24.29
N PRO A 208 7.58 -6.06 -23.63
CA PRO A 208 6.75 -5.90 -22.45
C PRO A 208 7.61 -5.53 -21.23
N TRP A 209 7.17 -4.51 -20.48
CA TRP A 209 7.79 -4.09 -19.23
C TRP A 209 6.79 -4.19 -18.07
N VAL A 210 7.30 -4.55 -16.89
CA VAL A 210 6.50 -4.61 -15.67
C VAL A 210 7.28 -4.04 -14.50
N ARG A 211 6.60 -3.25 -13.67
CA ARG A 211 7.10 -2.83 -12.36
C ARG A 211 6.06 -3.16 -11.32
N TYR A 212 6.51 -3.58 -10.14
CA TYR A 212 5.65 -3.84 -9.00
C TYR A 212 5.77 -2.69 -8.02
N ILE A 213 4.66 -2.20 -7.51
CA ILE A 213 4.61 -1.16 -6.50
C ILE A 213 3.58 -1.59 -5.47
N THR A 214 3.95 -1.55 -4.19
CA THR A 214 3.03 -1.75 -3.09
C THR A 214 2.80 -0.41 -2.41
N GLN A 215 1.55 0.04 -2.33
CA GLN A 215 1.16 1.28 -1.65
C GLN A 215 0.15 0.96 -0.54
N ASN A 216 -0.12 1.95 0.31
CA ASN A 216 -1.22 1.87 1.26
C ASN A 216 -2.57 1.90 0.54
N GLY A 217 -3.52 1.10 1.02
CA GLY A 217 -4.95 1.39 0.86
C GLY A 217 -5.45 2.17 2.06
N ASP A 218 -6.57 1.73 2.64
CA ASP A 218 -7.04 2.20 3.95
C ASP A 218 -6.20 1.62 5.08
N TYR A 219 -5.01 2.20 5.28
CA TYR A 219 -4.05 1.75 6.29
C TYR A 219 -4.20 2.55 7.58
N GLN A 220 -5.16 2.13 8.41
CA GLN A 220 -5.55 2.83 9.64
C GLN A 220 -5.35 1.94 10.87
N LEU A 221 -4.77 2.51 11.93
CA LEU A 221 -4.56 1.87 13.23
C LEU A 221 -5.33 2.67 14.28
N ARG A 222 -6.29 2.04 14.95
CA ARG A 222 -7.04 2.69 16.02
C ARG A 222 -6.15 2.93 17.23
N THR A 223 -6.18 4.16 17.72
CA THR A 223 -5.54 4.56 18.98
C THR A 223 -6.40 4.11 20.16
N GLN A 224 -5.77 3.95 21.34
CA GLN A 224 -6.47 3.59 22.59
C GLN A 224 -7.07 4.83 23.28
#